data_AF-A0A7S4DER9-F1
#
_entry.id   AF-A0A7S4DER9-F1
#
_cell.length_a   1.000
_cell.length_b   1.000
_cell.length_c   1.000
_cell.angle_alpha   90.00
_cell.angle_beta   90.00
_cell.angle_gamma   90.00
#
_symmetry.space_group_name_H-M   'P 1'
#
loop_
_entity.id
_entity.type
_entity.pdbx_description
1 polymer ?
#
loop_
_entity_poly.entity_id
_entity_poly.type
_entity_poly.pdbx_seq_one_letter_code
_entity_poly.pdbx_strand_id
1 'polypeptide(L)'
;MSESLKDLAKTIKDDEERQGILLVAKALVQPLIQIASNAGYNGEFILEQVKQTQKEKGGVQWGFDARTGKIVDLYDSDIIDSARAVRCAIENSLSVARSFLTISGVVRDRIRVKAGL
;
A
#
# COMPACT_ATOMS: atom_id res chain seq x y z
N MET A 1 -2.78 -7.09 7.05
CA MET A 1 -2.49 -5.72 7.51
C MET A 1 -3.67 -4.77 7.35
N SER A 2 -4.29 -4.66 6.16
CA SER A 2 -5.45 -3.76 5.96
C SER A 2 -6.65 -4.10 6.85
N GLU A 3 -6.97 -5.39 7.04
CA GLU A 3 -8.09 -5.81 7.89
C GLU A 3 -7.84 -5.50 9.38
N SER A 4 -6.62 -5.74 9.87
CA SER A 4 -6.23 -5.40 11.24
C SER A 4 -6.38 -3.90 11.53
N LEU A 5 -6.12 -3.03 10.55
CA LEU A 5 -6.36 -1.59 10.68
C LEU A 5 -7.85 -1.24 10.72
N LYS A 6 -8.69 -1.95 9.95
CA LYS A 6 -10.15 -1.77 10.03
C LYS A 6 -10.70 -2.21 11.38
N ASP A 7 -10.12 -3.24 11.98
CA ASP A 7 -10.49 -3.65 13.33
C ASP A 7 -10.06 -2.63 14.38
N LEU A 8 -8.85 -2.07 14.25
CA LEU A 8 -8.40 -0.95 15.08
C LEU A 8 -9.32 0.27 14.94
N ALA A 9 -9.76 0.60 13.73
CA ALA A 9 -10.65 1.73 13.50
C ALA A 9 -11.98 1.60 14.28
N LYS A 10 -12.45 0.38 14.59
CA LYS A 10 -13.67 0.15 15.39
C LYS A 10 -13.48 0.51 16.86
N THR A 11 -12.24 0.53 17.36
CA THR A 11 -11.95 0.84 18.76
C THR A 11 -11.69 2.33 19.00
N ILE A 12 -11.50 3.12 17.94
CA ILE A 12 -11.25 4.55 18.02
C ILE A 12 -12.56 5.32 18.07
N LYS A 13 -12.69 6.22 19.05
CA LYS A 13 -13.89 7.05 19.25
C LYS A 13 -13.83 8.37 18.49
N ASP A 14 -12.63 8.90 18.29
CA ASP A 14 -12.43 10.13 17.53
C ASP A 14 -12.66 9.88 16.04
N ASP A 15 -13.53 10.67 15.43
CA ASP A 15 -13.95 10.45 14.05
C ASP A 15 -12.85 10.80 13.03
N GLU A 16 -12.00 11.80 13.32
CA GLU A 16 -10.90 12.20 12.43
C GLU A 16 -9.80 11.15 12.43
N GLU A 17 -9.40 10.67 13.60
CA GLU A 17 -8.42 9.59 13.76
C GLU A 17 -8.92 8.29 13.11
N ARG A 18 -10.19 7.93 13.36
CA ARG A 18 -10.82 6.76 12.73
C ARG A 18 -10.80 6.86 11.21
N GLN A 19 -11.14 8.03 10.66
CA GLN A 19 -11.11 8.25 9.21
C GLN A 19 -9.68 8.17 8.65
N GLY A 20 -8.69 8.70 9.38
CA GLY A 20 -7.27 8.57 9.04
C GLY A 20 -6.82 7.12 8.94
N ILE A 21 -7.19 6.28 9.91
CA ILE A 21 -6.87 4.84 9.90
C ILE A 21 -7.49 4.15 8.68
N LEU A 22 -8.76 4.45 8.36
CA LEU A 22 -9.44 3.87 7.20
C LEU A 22 -8.79 4.28 5.87
N LEU A 23 -8.29 5.52 5.76
CA LEU A 23 -7.53 5.99 4.61
C LEU A 23 -6.23 5.20 4.44
N VAL A 24 -5.48 4.98 5.53
CA VAL A 24 -4.25 4.16 5.50
C VAL A 24 -4.59 2.72 5.10
N ALA A 25 -5.64 2.13 5.68
CA ALA A 25 -6.08 0.78 5.32
C ALA A 25 -6.42 0.65 3.82
N LYS A 26 -7.02 1.69 3.23
CA LYS A 26 -7.28 1.77 1.79
C LYS A 26 -6.00 1.95 0.97
N ALA A 27 -5.04 2.75 1.44
CA ALA A 27 -3.78 2.94 0.72
C ALA A 27 -2.95 1.64 0.65
N LEU A 28 -2.98 0.81 1.71
CA LEU A 28 -2.20 -0.42 1.77
C LEU A 28 -2.62 -1.50 0.76
N VAL A 29 -3.77 -1.38 0.09
CA VAL A 29 -4.12 -2.31 -1.00
C VAL A 29 -3.48 -1.97 -2.33
N GLN A 30 -3.04 -0.71 -2.52
CA GLN A 30 -2.50 -0.22 -3.79
C GLN A 30 -1.24 -0.96 -4.27
N PRO A 31 -0.27 -1.35 -3.42
CA PRO A 31 0.91 -2.09 -3.88
C PRO A 31 0.55 -3.37 -4.65
N LEU A 32 -0.44 -4.14 -4.20
CA LEU A 32 -0.89 -5.35 -4.89
C LEU A 32 -1.52 -5.02 -6.26
N ILE A 33 -2.37 -4.00 -6.31
CA ILE A 33 -3.01 -3.53 -7.56
C ILE A 33 -1.94 -3.10 -8.56
N GLN A 34 -0.92 -2.38 -8.09
CA GLN A 34 0.18 -1.90 -8.93
C GLN A 34 1.03 -3.06 -9.44
N ILE A 35 1.37 -4.04 -8.60
CA ILE A 35 2.10 -5.25 -9.01
C ILE A 35 1.33 -6.00 -10.10
N ALA A 36 0.03 -6.24 -9.90
CA ALA A 36 -0.82 -6.91 -10.88
C ALA A 36 -0.92 -6.13 -12.20
N SER A 37 -1.11 -4.81 -12.12
CA SER A 37 -1.14 -3.94 -13.30
C SER A 37 0.17 -3.93 -14.06
N ASN A 38 1.32 -3.87 -13.35
CA ASN A 38 2.65 -3.95 -13.95
C ASN A 38 2.89 -5.29 -14.66
N ALA A 39 2.26 -6.36 -14.19
CA ALA A 39 2.31 -7.69 -14.80
C ALA A 39 1.27 -7.89 -15.93
N GLY A 40 0.50 -6.86 -16.29
CA GLY A 40 -0.48 -6.90 -17.37
C GLY A 40 -1.87 -7.44 -16.98
N TYR A 41 -2.15 -7.58 -15.69
CA TYR A 41 -3.45 -8.05 -15.18
C TYR A 41 -4.31 -6.89 -14.66
N ASN A 42 -5.63 -7.10 -14.59
CA ASN A 42 -6.52 -6.15 -13.93
C ASN A 42 -6.31 -6.20 -12.40
N GLY A 43 -5.62 -5.20 -11.85
CA GLY A 43 -5.22 -5.21 -10.44
C GLY A 43 -6.38 -5.18 -9.44
N GLU A 44 -7.50 -4.54 -9.75
CA GLU A 44 -8.69 -4.57 -8.88
C GLU A 44 -9.33 -5.95 -8.85
N PHE A 45 -9.41 -6.61 -10.00
CA PHE A 45 -9.92 -7.99 -10.07
C PHE A 45 -9.01 -8.97 -9.32
N ILE A 46 -7.68 -8.81 -9.43
CA ILE A 46 -6.73 -9.62 -8.65
C ILE A 46 -6.88 -9.36 -7.14
N LEU A 47 -7.03 -8.10 -6.72
CA LEU A 47 -7.23 -7.75 -5.31
C LEU A 47 -8.47 -8.44 -4.73
N GLU A 48 -9.58 -8.43 -5.45
CA GLU A 48 -10.81 -9.09 -5.00
C GLU A 48 -10.66 -10.61 -4.94
N GLN A 49 -9.99 -11.24 -5.91
CA GLN A 49 -9.69 -12.67 -5.87
C GLN A 49 -8.80 -13.05 -4.66
N VAL A 50 -7.78 -12.25 -4.36
CA VAL A 50 -6.93 -12.47 -3.18
C VAL A 50 -7.76 -12.38 -1.90
N LYS A 51 -8.57 -11.31 -1.74
CA LYS A 51 -9.44 -11.16 -0.56
C LYS A 51 -10.41 -12.31 -0.41
N GLN A 52 -11.02 -12.75 -1.51
CA GLN A 52 -11.96 -13.86 -1.49
C GLN A 52 -11.26 -15.16 -1.08
N THR A 53 -10.09 -15.44 -1.65
CA THR A 53 -9.30 -16.63 -1.33
C THR A 53 -8.87 -16.64 0.14
N GLN A 54 -8.41 -15.51 0.68
CA GLN A 54 -8.05 -15.38 2.10
C GLN A 54 -9.23 -15.64 3.03
N LYS A 55 -10.45 -15.25 2.64
CA LYS A 55 -11.67 -15.54 3.42
C LYS A 55 -12.07 -17.01 3.34
N GLU A 56 -12.00 -17.62 2.16
CA GLU A 56 -12.44 -19.00 1.92
C GLU A 56 -11.48 -20.02 2.51
N LYS A 57 -10.18 -19.87 2.25
CA LYS A 57 -9.16 -20.83 2.66
C LYS A 57 -8.57 -20.52 4.03
N GLY A 58 -8.79 -19.31 4.54
CA GLY A 58 -8.17 -18.83 5.76
C GLY A 58 -6.69 -18.53 5.56
N GLY A 59 -6.22 -17.49 6.26
CA GLY A 59 -4.80 -17.15 6.33
C GLY A 59 -4.38 -16.03 5.38
N VAL A 60 -3.47 -15.20 5.87
CA VAL A 60 -2.98 -13.98 5.19
C VAL A 60 -1.93 -14.28 4.11
N GLN A 61 -1.49 -15.53 4.00
CA GLN A 61 -0.43 -15.94 3.10
C GLN A 61 -0.88 -16.14 1.65
N TRP A 62 -2.18 -16.24 1.40
CA TRP A 62 -2.71 -16.26 0.04
C TRP A 62 -2.48 -14.91 -0.62
N GLY A 63 -1.80 -14.91 -1.76
CA GLY A 63 -1.44 -13.72 -2.51
C GLY A 63 -1.29 -14.00 -4.00
N PHE A 64 -0.80 -12.99 -4.74
CA PHE A 64 -0.72 -13.04 -6.19
C PHE A 64 0.71 -13.32 -6.67
N ASP A 65 0.90 -14.39 -7.43
CA ASP A 65 2.12 -14.63 -8.18
C ASP A 65 2.05 -13.91 -9.54
N ALA A 66 2.75 -12.80 -9.65
CA ALA A 66 2.80 -11.97 -10.85
C ALA A 66 3.45 -12.65 -12.07
N ARG A 67 4.26 -13.69 -11.86
CA ARG A 67 4.89 -14.44 -12.95
C ARG A 67 3.90 -15.39 -13.62
N THR A 68 3.01 -16.00 -12.83
CA THR A 68 2.06 -17.02 -13.32
C THR A 68 0.63 -16.52 -13.44
N GLY A 69 0.31 -15.37 -12.85
CA GLY A 69 -1.03 -14.79 -12.83
C GLY A 69 -1.99 -15.49 -11.86
N LYS A 70 -1.49 -16.31 -10.94
CA LYS A 70 -2.30 -17.16 -10.07
C LYS A 70 -2.34 -16.65 -8.63
N ILE A 71 -3.44 -16.96 -7.94
CA ILE A 71 -3.49 -16.82 -6.48
C ILE A 71 -2.89 -18.09 -5.86
N VAL A 72 -1.84 -17.91 -5.07
CA VAL A 72 -1.06 -19.00 -4.48
C VAL A 72 -0.81 -18.74 -3.01
N ASP A 73 -0.43 -19.79 -2.27
CA ASP A 73 0.19 -19.62 -0.97
C ASP A 73 1.60 -19.07 -1.20
N LEU A 74 1.86 -17.85 -0.74
CA LEU A 74 3.13 -17.16 -0.98
C LEU A 74 4.30 -17.81 -0.22
N TYR A 75 4.05 -18.50 0.91
CA TYR A 75 5.11 -19.22 1.62
C TYR A 75 5.50 -20.47 0.84
N ASP A 76 4.53 -21.28 0.43
CA ASP A 76 4.81 -22.51 -0.32
C ASP A 76 5.41 -22.23 -1.71
N SER A 77 5.13 -21.05 -2.27
CA SER A 77 5.65 -20.62 -3.58
C SER A 77 7.01 -19.91 -3.49
N ASP A 78 7.61 -19.81 -2.30
CA ASP A 78 8.88 -19.12 -2.04
C ASP A 78 8.88 -17.63 -2.45
N ILE A 79 7.73 -16.97 -2.30
CA ILE A 79 7.54 -15.53 -2.55
C ILE A 79 7.45 -14.82 -1.20
N ILE A 80 8.58 -14.71 -0.51
CA ILE A 80 8.66 -14.20 0.87
C ILE A 80 9.43 -12.88 0.91
N ASP A 81 8.77 -11.84 1.43
CA ASP A 81 9.41 -10.57 1.73
C ASP A 81 9.95 -10.55 3.17
N SER A 82 11.13 -9.98 3.37
CA SER A 82 11.66 -9.79 4.73
C SER A 82 10.83 -8.77 5.50
N ALA A 83 10.47 -9.08 6.75
CA ALA A 83 9.75 -8.15 7.62
C ALA A 83 10.47 -6.80 7.80
N ARG A 84 11.82 -6.81 7.77
CA ARG A 84 12.64 -5.60 7.82
C ARG A 84 12.38 -4.69 6.62
N ALA A 85 12.38 -5.23 5.41
CA ALA A 85 12.16 -4.43 4.20
C ALA A 85 10.77 -3.79 4.21
N VAL A 86 9.73 -4.56 4.54
CA VAL A 86 8.35 -4.06 4.60
C VAL A 86 8.19 -2.98 5.67
N ARG A 87 8.75 -3.17 6.86
CA ARG A 87 8.72 -2.17 7.94
C ARG A 87 9.40 -0.87 7.51
N CYS A 88 10.63 -0.95 7.00
CA CYS A 88 11.36 0.24 6.57
C CYS A 88 10.66 0.98 5.44
N ALA A 89 10.02 0.27 4.50
CA ALA A 89 9.24 0.89 3.42
C ALA A 89 8.07 1.72 3.98
N ILE A 90 7.34 1.19 4.96
CA ILE A 90 6.22 1.89 5.60
C ILE A 90 6.72 3.08 6.43
N GLU A 91 7.77 2.91 7.24
CA GLU A 91 8.35 3.98 8.07
C GLU A 91 8.82 5.17 7.21
N ASN A 92 9.51 4.89 6.11
CA ASN A 92 9.96 5.92 5.17
C ASN A 92 8.78 6.62 4.50
N SER A 93 7.76 5.87 4.07
CA SER A 93 6.56 6.43 3.47
C SER A 93 5.80 7.34 4.45
N LEU A 94 5.69 6.94 5.72
CA LEU A 94 5.07 7.74 6.77
C LEU A 94 5.86 9.01 7.09
N SER A 95 7.20 8.94 7.08
CA SER A 95 8.04 10.12 7.28
C SER A 95 7.77 11.18 6.20
N VAL A 96 7.73 10.76 4.94
CA VAL A 96 7.43 11.65 3.80
C VAL A 96 6.00 12.18 3.90
N ALA A 97 5.00 11.32 4.11
CA ALA A 97 3.60 11.72 4.22
C ALA A 97 3.38 12.75 5.34
N ARG A 98 4.00 12.56 6.51
CA ARG A 98 3.93 13.49 7.63
C ARG A 98 4.45 14.87 7.24
N SER A 99 5.65 14.93 6.64
CA SER A 99 6.21 16.19 6.17
C SER A 99 5.28 16.87 5.18
N PHE A 100 4.78 16.13 4.17
CA PHE A 100 3.85 16.68 3.17
C PHE A 100 2.57 17.25 3.77
N LEU A 101 1.94 16.57 4.73
CA LEU A 101 0.70 17.03 5.36
C LEU A 101 0.88 18.31 6.20
N THR A 102 2.09 18.55 6.71
CA THR A 102 2.40 19.74 7.54
C THR A 102 2.91 20.94 6.75
N ILE A 103 3.22 20.78 5.46
CA ILE A 103 3.69 21.89 4.62
C ILE A 103 2.52 22.82 4.31
N SER A 104 2.58 24.05 4.81
CA SER A 104 1.56 25.08 4.53
C SER A 104 1.85 25.91 3.26
N GLY A 105 3.05 25.80 2.67
CA GLY A 105 3.42 26.55 1.48
C GLY A 105 4.77 26.13 0.90
N VAL A 106 4.90 26.26 -0.43
CA VAL A 106 6.14 25.95 -1.16
C VAL A 106 6.57 27.20 -1.93
N VAL A 107 7.77 27.71 -1.63
CA VAL A 107 8.39 28.80 -2.38
C VAL A 107 9.45 28.20 -3.30
N ARG A 108 9.34 28.49 -4.59
CA ARG A 108 10.32 28.08 -5.59
C ARG A 108 10.99 29.31 -6.19
N ASP A 109 12.32 29.36 -6.11
CA ASP A 109 13.09 30.36 -6.84
C ASP A 109 13.09 30.05 -8.36
N ARG A 110 12.96 31.08 -9.19
CA ARG A 110 13.07 30.92 -10.64
C ARG A 110 14.54 31.09 -11.02
N ILE A 111 15.14 30.02 -11.51
CA ILE A 111 16.44 30.12 -12.17
C ILE A 111 16.29 31.03 -13.39
N ARG A 112 16.86 32.24 -13.33
CA ARG A 112 17.03 33.09 -14.50
C ARG A 112 18.12 32.48 -15.37
N VAL A 113 17.72 31.84 -16.46
CA VAL A 113 18.66 31.53 -17.55
C VAL A 113 19.02 32.88 -18.19
N LYS A 114 20.29 33.30 -18.10
CA LYS A 114 20.76 34.48 -18.85
C LYS A 114 20.67 34.15 -20.33
N ALA A 115 19.71 34.75 -21.04
CA ALA A 115 19.67 34.71 -22.48
C ALA A 115 20.79 35.62 -23.02
N GLY A 116 21.79 35.01 -23.66
CA GLY A 116 22.73 35.66 -24.59
C GLY A 116 23.73 36.65 -23.98
N LEU A 117 25.00 36.24 -23.94
CA LEU A 117 26.13 37.00 -24.46
C LEU A 117 27.07 36.00 -25.14
#